data_AF-A0A2V9LDJ0-F1
#
_entry.id   AF-A0A2V9LDJ0-F1
#
_cell.length_a   1.000
_cell.length_b   1.000
_cell.length_c   1.000
_cell.angle_alpha   90.00
_cell.angle_beta   90.00
_cell.angle_gamma   90.00
#
_symmetry.space_group_name_H-M   'P 1'
#
loop_
_entity.id
_entity.type
_entity.pdbx_description
1 polymer ?
#
loop_
_entity_poly.entity_id
_entity_poly.type
_entity_poly.pdbx_seq_one_letter_code
_entity_poly.pdbx_strand_id
1 'polypeptide(L)'
;MANINELLEGHVTLEVESIDRLYLNGYLPSLATAGGLVHFLTEHLGKPIPSPALLGQMTQAWVVAVKALASEQGIPVVHFQHGQRKDEVANRLRQQRGVLDQVVFIGVAQEKAQTFSARKEGNTFHYDRDKTVYVNHYYFYIDDEDFGPIFLKVCSYAPWSLKLCLNGHEWAKRQLEKQGLAFETLDNGFRSCADPKKLQETCDRLGPEDIERVFRKWLRRLPLPWSGKDREAGYDWQLSIGQMEVSLTQIFDRPQKGREFFEEVMRDNRSAADNDRPAPRPFAARACPHGNGNSAA
;
A
#
# COMPACT_ATOMS: atom_id res chain seq x y z
N MET A 1 -25.49 -29.00 -18.92
CA MET A 1 -24.31 -28.17 -18.65
C MET A 1 -23.84 -28.55 -17.26
N ALA A 2 -22.56 -28.84 -17.10
CA ALA A 2 -22.01 -29.09 -15.76
C ALA A 2 -22.09 -27.80 -14.95
N ASN A 3 -22.56 -27.86 -13.72
CA ASN A 3 -22.59 -26.67 -12.87
C ASN A 3 -21.17 -26.37 -12.35
N ILE A 4 -20.92 -25.14 -11.87
CA ILE A 4 -19.60 -24.72 -11.39
C ILE A 4 -19.00 -25.68 -10.34
N ASN A 5 -19.82 -26.21 -9.42
CA ASN A 5 -19.34 -27.13 -8.40
C ASN A 5 -18.85 -28.46 -8.99
N GLU A 6 -19.53 -28.98 -10.01
CA GLU A 6 -19.12 -30.20 -10.72
C GLU A 6 -17.82 -29.99 -11.52
N LEU A 7 -17.54 -28.76 -11.97
CA LEU A 7 -16.29 -28.43 -12.67
C LEU A 7 -15.10 -28.29 -11.71
N LEU A 8 -15.36 -27.89 -10.46
CA LEU A 8 -14.35 -27.76 -9.40
C LEU A 8 -14.03 -29.10 -8.72
N GLU A 9 -15.02 -29.99 -8.59
CA GLU A 9 -14.90 -31.23 -7.83
C GLU A 9 -13.77 -32.14 -8.35
N GLY A 10 -12.81 -32.46 -7.48
CA GLY A 10 -11.67 -33.33 -7.78
C GLY A 10 -10.59 -32.74 -8.68
N HIS A 11 -10.75 -31.48 -9.14
CA HIS A 11 -9.82 -30.84 -10.08
C HIS A 11 -9.03 -29.69 -9.47
N VAL A 12 -9.43 -29.16 -8.31
CA VAL A 12 -8.68 -28.14 -7.58
C VAL A 12 -7.61 -28.79 -6.69
N THR A 13 -6.34 -28.50 -6.95
CA THR A 13 -5.18 -29.03 -6.21
C THR A 13 -4.70 -28.09 -5.10
N LEU A 14 -5.04 -26.81 -5.19
CA LEU A 14 -4.84 -25.82 -4.15
C LEU A 14 -5.98 -24.81 -4.20
N GLU A 15 -6.52 -24.48 -3.03
CA GLU A 15 -7.46 -23.39 -2.83
C GLU A 15 -6.97 -22.53 -1.66
N VAL A 16 -6.90 -21.22 -1.85
CA VAL A 16 -6.56 -20.29 -0.77
C VAL A 16 -7.26 -18.95 -0.93
N GLU A 17 -7.91 -18.48 0.13
CA GLU A 17 -8.45 -17.13 0.26
C GLU A 17 -7.46 -16.24 1.02
N SER A 18 -7.23 -15.03 0.51
CA SER A 18 -6.29 -14.08 1.13
C SER A 18 -6.66 -12.64 0.79
N ILE A 19 -6.19 -11.71 1.63
CA ILE A 19 -5.99 -10.32 1.22
C ILE A 19 -4.89 -10.32 0.14
N ASP A 20 -5.13 -9.67 -1.00
CA ASP A 20 -4.11 -9.50 -2.04
C ASP A 20 -3.43 -8.13 -1.89
N ARG A 21 -4.16 -7.04 -2.15
CA ARG A 21 -3.63 -5.67 -2.02
C ARG A 21 -4.40 -4.89 -0.96
N LEU A 22 -3.66 -4.20 -0.10
CA LEU A 22 -4.24 -3.31 0.91
C LEU A 22 -3.59 -1.93 0.82
N TYR A 23 -4.39 -0.94 0.38
CA TYR A 23 -4.02 0.47 0.37
C TYR A 23 -4.70 1.19 1.51
N LEU A 24 -3.91 1.64 2.48
CA LEU A 24 -4.36 2.38 3.64
C LEU A 24 -4.00 3.86 3.48
N ASN A 25 -4.92 4.74 3.85
CA ASN A 25 -4.64 6.16 3.99
C ASN A 25 -4.12 6.42 5.40
N GLY A 26 -2.97 7.08 5.53
CA GLY A 26 -2.50 7.67 6.77
C GLY A 26 -2.88 9.14 6.83
N TYR A 27 -3.53 9.57 7.91
CA TYR A 27 -3.91 10.96 8.13
C TYR A 27 -3.67 11.37 9.58
N LEU A 28 -3.53 12.67 9.81
CA LEU A 28 -3.37 13.27 11.15
C LEU A 28 -4.71 13.91 11.52
N PRO A 29 -5.53 13.29 12.40
CA PRO A 29 -6.87 13.80 12.71
C PRO A 29 -6.86 15.25 13.19
N SER A 30 -5.90 15.60 14.04
CA SER A 30 -5.70 16.95 14.58
C SER A 30 -5.35 18.00 13.52
N LEU A 31 -4.91 17.58 12.33
CA LEU A 31 -4.58 18.47 11.20
C LEU A 31 -5.53 18.29 10.02
N ALA A 32 -6.66 17.61 10.21
CA ALA A 32 -7.64 17.40 9.14
C ALA A 32 -8.40 18.68 8.77
N THR A 33 -8.45 19.66 9.69
CA THR A 33 -9.22 20.91 9.58
C THR A 33 -8.33 22.15 9.67
N ALA A 34 -8.83 23.28 9.16
CA ALA A 34 -8.12 24.56 9.23
C ALA A 34 -7.88 25.03 10.67
N GLY A 35 -8.88 24.88 11.55
CA GLY A 35 -8.73 25.21 12.97
C GLY A 35 -7.67 24.36 13.66
N GLY A 36 -7.61 23.06 13.35
CA GLY A 36 -6.58 22.17 13.86
C GLY A 36 -5.16 22.57 13.42
N LEU A 37 -5.01 22.98 12.16
CA LEU A 37 -3.75 23.53 11.66
C LEU A 37 -3.34 24.82 12.37
N VAL A 38 -4.27 25.75 12.56
CA VAL A 38 -3.99 27.01 13.27
C VAL A 38 -3.55 26.72 14.70
N HIS A 39 -4.29 25.86 15.42
CA HIS A 39 -3.94 25.45 16.78
C HIS A 39 -2.55 24.80 16.87
N PHE A 40 -2.21 23.94 15.91
CA PHE A 40 -0.87 23.36 15.81
C PHE A 40 0.22 24.43 15.63
N LEU A 41 0.01 25.39 14.74
CA LEU A 41 1.01 26.43 14.49
C LEU A 41 1.16 27.38 15.68
N THR A 42 0.07 27.75 16.35
CA THR A 42 0.10 28.75 17.43
C THR A 42 0.40 28.14 18.80
N GLU A 43 -0.38 27.14 19.22
CA GLU A 43 -0.29 26.59 20.58
C GLU A 43 0.82 25.56 20.69
N HIS A 44 0.91 24.63 19.72
CA HIS A 44 1.88 23.54 19.79
C HIS A 44 3.29 23.98 19.36
N LEU A 45 3.41 24.68 18.23
CA LEU A 45 4.70 25.24 17.78
C LEU A 45 5.05 26.60 18.41
N GLY A 46 4.15 27.18 19.22
CA GLY A 46 4.38 28.42 19.95
C GLY A 46 4.56 29.65 19.05
N LYS A 47 4.00 29.66 17.83
CA LYS A 47 4.19 30.78 16.89
C LYS A 47 3.09 31.82 17.07
N PRO A 48 3.43 33.12 17.16
CA PRO A 48 2.43 34.17 17.38
C PRO A 48 1.49 34.36 16.19
N ILE A 49 1.91 33.95 14.99
CA ILE A 49 1.14 34.06 13.75
C ILE A 49 1.20 32.70 13.04
N PRO A 50 0.05 32.12 12.64
CA PRO A 50 0.01 30.87 11.90
C PRO A 50 0.38 31.14 10.43
N SER A 51 1.66 31.43 10.18
CA SER A 51 2.14 31.79 8.84
C SER A 51 2.31 30.55 7.96
N PRO A 52 1.87 30.56 6.68
CA PRO A 52 2.10 29.45 5.75
C PRO A 52 3.59 29.20 5.47
N ALA A 53 4.46 30.18 5.73
CA ALA A 53 5.92 30.00 5.63
C ALA A 53 6.44 28.91 6.58
N LEU A 54 5.78 28.69 7.72
CA LEU A 54 6.13 27.62 8.67
C LEU A 54 5.95 26.23 8.04
N LEU A 55 4.87 26.04 7.26
CA LEU A 55 4.62 24.78 6.54
C LEU A 55 5.68 24.51 5.48
N GLY A 56 6.12 25.57 4.78
CA GLY A 56 7.23 25.51 3.84
C GLY A 56 8.56 25.16 4.53
N GLN A 57 8.84 25.73 5.69
CA GLN A 57 10.04 25.41 6.49
C GLN A 57 10.04 23.95 6.97
N MET A 58 8.91 23.46 7.48
CA MET A 58 8.77 22.05 7.88
C MET A 58 8.97 21.11 6.69
N THR A 59 8.37 21.45 5.54
CA THR A 59 8.56 20.70 4.29
C THR A 59 10.03 20.65 3.90
N GLN A 60 10.73 21.79 3.93
CA GLN A 60 12.14 21.86 3.56
C GLN A 60 13.03 21.08 4.53
N ALA A 61 12.79 21.20 5.84
CA ALA A 61 13.52 20.45 6.86
C ALA A 61 13.34 18.94 6.67
N TRP A 62 12.12 18.51 6.37
CA TRP A 62 11.83 17.11 6.06
C TRP A 62 12.56 16.62 4.81
N VAL A 63 12.54 17.38 3.71
CA VAL A 63 13.26 17.03 2.48
C VAL A 63 14.77 16.92 2.71
N VAL A 64 15.34 17.79 3.55
CA VAL A 64 16.76 17.70 3.94
C VAL A 64 17.03 16.40 4.72
N ALA A 65 16.18 16.05 5.68
CA ALA A 65 16.33 14.82 6.46
C ALA A 65 16.19 13.55 5.59
N VAL A 66 15.28 13.56 4.61
CA VAL A 66 15.15 12.45 3.64
C VAL A 66 16.41 12.31 2.78
N LYS A 67 17.01 13.42 2.33
CA LYS A 67 18.28 13.39 1.58
C LYS A 67 19.45 12.92 2.44
N ALA A 68 19.50 13.33 3.72
CA ALA A 68 20.52 12.87 4.66
C ALA A 68 20.42 11.35 4.87
N LEU A 69 19.23 10.83 5.19
CA LEU A 69 18.98 9.39 5.29
C LEU A 69 19.44 8.64 4.03
N ALA A 70 19.07 9.15 2.85
CA ALA A 70 19.42 8.51 1.59
C ALA A 70 20.94 8.47 1.37
N SER A 71 21.64 9.56 1.68
CA SER A 71 23.09 9.64 1.57
C SER A 71 23.79 8.73 2.58
N GLU A 72 23.37 8.76 3.84
CA GLU A 72 23.97 7.99 4.93
C GLU A 72 23.83 6.47 4.73
N GLN A 73 22.69 6.03 4.22
CA GLN A 73 22.39 4.61 4.01
C GLN A 73 22.62 4.13 2.57
N GLY A 74 23.15 5.00 1.69
CA GLY A 74 23.35 4.69 0.28
C GLY A 74 22.07 4.28 -0.45
N ILE A 75 20.93 4.87 -0.09
CA ILE A 75 19.62 4.58 -0.69
C ILE A 75 19.48 5.39 -1.98
N PRO A 76 19.23 4.74 -3.14
CA PRO A 76 18.97 5.45 -4.38
C PRO A 76 17.73 6.35 -4.29
N VAL A 77 17.85 7.60 -4.76
CA VAL A 77 16.71 8.51 -4.94
C VAL A 77 16.38 8.61 -6.42
N VAL A 78 15.16 8.26 -6.79
CA VAL A 78 14.69 8.20 -8.17
C VAL A 78 13.58 9.23 -8.38
N HIS A 79 13.78 10.17 -9.28
CA HIS A 79 12.71 11.06 -9.72
C HIS A 79 11.90 10.38 -10.83
N PHE A 80 10.64 10.09 -10.56
CA PHE A 80 9.78 9.41 -11.53
C PHE A 80 9.41 10.35 -12.69
N GLN A 81 9.52 9.81 -13.90
CA GLN A 81 9.06 10.50 -15.11
C GLN A 81 7.56 10.26 -15.34
N HIS A 82 6.93 11.16 -16.11
CA HIS A 82 5.53 10.98 -16.49
C HIS A 82 5.34 9.68 -17.28
N GLY A 83 4.31 8.89 -16.93
CA GLY A 83 4.04 7.60 -17.55
C GLY A 83 5.00 6.46 -17.18
N GLN A 84 6.03 6.71 -16.36
CA GLN A 84 6.95 5.68 -15.93
C GLN A 84 6.24 4.67 -15.02
N ARG A 85 6.36 3.38 -15.36
CA ARG A 85 5.82 2.28 -14.55
C ARG A 85 6.66 2.13 -13.28
N LYS A 86 6.11 2.62 -12.17
CA LYS A 86 6.80 2.63 -10.87
C LYS A 86 7.13 1.20 -10.39
N ASP A 87 6.25 0.24 -10.66
CA ASP A 87 6.44 -1.15 -10.23
C ASP A 87 7.62 -1.83 -10.94
N GLU A 88 7.83 -1.56 -12.23
CA GLU A 88 9.01 -2.06 -12.97
C GLU A 88 10.31 -1.52 -12.40
N VAL A 89 10.34 -0.23 -12.08
CA VAL A 89 11.48 0.41 -11.41
C VAL A 89 11.73 -0.21 -10.04
N ALA A 90 10.65 -0.43 -9.27
CA ALA A 90 10.74 -1.02 -7.95
C ALA A 90 11.26 -2.45 -7.98
N ASN A 91 10.75 -3.29 -8.86
CA ASN A 91 11.18 -4.68 -9.00
C ASN A 91 12.64 -4.78 -9.44
N ARG A 92 13.06 -3.98 -10.42
CA ARG A 92 14.46 -3.91 -10.85
C ARG A 92 15.39 -3.50 -9.70
N LEU A 93 15.05 -2.43 -8.97
CA LEU A 93 15.89 -1.95 -7.86
C LEU A 93 15.92 -2.92 -6.68
N ARG A 94 14.80 -3.61 -6.39
CA ARG A 94 14.75 -4.64 -5.36
C ARG A 94 15.69 -5.78 -5.67
N GLN A 95 15.66 -6.30 -6.90
CA GLN A 95 16.58 -7.34 -7.36
C GLN A 95 18.04 -6.89 -7.31
N GLN A 96 18.34 -5.66 -7.72
CA GLN A 96 19.70 -5.12 -7.73
C GLN A 96 20.27 -4.91 -6.31
N ARG A 97 19.44 -4.48 -5.36
CA ARG A 97 19.89 -4.20 -4.00
C ARG A 97 19.87 -5.40 -3.07
N GLY A 98 18.89 -6.30 -3.21
CA GLY A 98 18.78 -7.51 -2.40
C GLY A 98 18.79 -7.25 -0.89
N VAL A 99 18.30 -6.09 -0.45
CA VAL A 99 18.26 -5.73 0.98
C VAL A 99 17.02 -6.30 1.64
N LEU A 100 17.13 -6.67 2.92
CA LEU A 100 16.03 -7.11 3.75
C LEU A 100 15.86 -6.16 4.94
N ASP A 101 14.60 -5.94 5.33
CA ASP A 101 14.15 -5.04 6.41
C ASP A 101 14.66 -3.61 6.27
N GLN A 102 14.76 -3.13 5.02
CA GLN A 102 15.39 -1.86 4.66
C GLN A 102 14.65 -1.15 3.52
N VAL A 103 14.87 0.16 3.42
CA VAL A 103 14.40 0.96 2.27
C VAL A 103 15.23 0.56 1.04
N VAL A 104 14.56 0.05 0.01
CA VAL A 104 15.14 -0.32 -1.28
C VAL A 104 15.49 0.93 -2.08
N PHE A 105 14.57 1.89 -2.20
CA PHE A 105 14.83 3.17 -2.84
C PHE A 105 13.77 4.20 -2.46
N ILE A 106 14.05 5.48 -2.71
CA ILE A 106 13.12 6.57 -2.50
C ILE A 106 12.70 7.11 -3.87
N GLY A 107 11.44 6.92 -4.22
CA GLY A 107 10.85 7.52 -5.41
C GLY A 107 10.31 8.93 -5.14
N VAL A 108 10.49 9.88 -6.04
CA VAL A 108 9.95 11.23 -5.95
C VAL A 108 9.08 11.50 -7.17
N ALA A 109 7.82 11.86 -6.94
CA ALA A 109 6.89 12.23 -8.01
C ALA A 109 6.12 13.49 -7.63
N GLN A 110 5.86 14.35 -8.62
CA GLN A 110 4.96 15.48 -8.43
C GLN A 110 3.53 15.03 -8.75
N GLU A 111 2.64 15.11 -7.76
CA GLU A 111 1.25 14.65 -7.90
C GLU A 111 0.28 15.62 -7.25
N LYS A 112 -1.00 15.49 -7.62
CA LYS A 112 -2.08 16.31 -7.06
C LYS A 112 -2.34 15.90 -5.61
N ALA A 113 -2.43 16.89 -4.71
CA ALA A 113 -2.87 16.71 -3.34
C ALA A 113 -3.86 17.81 -2.93
N GLN A 114 -4.84 17.46 -2.10
CA GLN A 114 -5.67 18.43 -1.39
C GLN A 114 -4.90 18.97 -0.20
N THR A 115 -4.56 20.26 -0.25
CA THR A 115 -3.71 20.91 0.76
C THR A 115 -4.38 22.15 1.32
N PHE A 116 -3.76 22.75 2.34
CA PHE A 116 -4.20 24.02 2.87
C PHE A 116 -3.74 25.20 2.01
N SER A 117 -4.66 26.10 1.72
CA SER A 117 -4.38 27.42 1.16
C SER A 117 -4.58 28.49 2.24
N ALA A 118 -3.76 29.53 2.21
CA ALA A 118 -3.77 30.59 3.21
C ALA A 118 -4.10 31.94 2.56
N ARG A 119 -4.95 32.73 3.23
CA ARG A 119 -5.23 34.12 2.88
C ARG A 119 -4.86 35.01 4.06
N LYS A 120 -4.10 36.07 3.79
CA LYS A 120 -3.73 37.05 4.82
C LYS A 120 -4.94 37.92 5.16
N GLU A 121 -5.25 38.05 6.44
CA GLU A 121 -6.32 38.91 6.96
C GLU A 121 -5.78 39.73 8.13
N GLY A 122 -5.58 41.03 7.90
CA GLY A 122 -4.88 41.91 8.84
C GLY A 122 -3.48 41.38 9.15
N ASN A 123 -3.25 41.07 10.42
CA ASN A 123 -1.97 40.54 10.93
C ASN A 123 -1.97 39.00 11.10
N THR A 124 -2.99 38.30 10.64
CA THR A 124 -3.11 36.83 10.73
C THR A 124 -3.40 36.18 9.37
N PHE A 125 -3.57 34.87 9.36
CA PHE A 125 -3.91 34.07 8.18
C PHE A 125 -5.15 33.21 8.43
N HIS A 126 -6.08 33.22 7.47
CA HIS A 126 -7.16 32.26 7.37
C HIS A 126 -6.74 31.09 6.48
N TYR A 127 -7.18 29.89 6.80
CA TYR A 127 -6.85 28.67 6.06
C TYR A 127 -8.10 27.96 5.55
N ASP A 128 -8.01 27.46 4.31
CA ASP A 128 -9.04 26.64 3.67
C ASP A 128 -8.40 25.41 3.02
N ARG A 129 -9.16 24.31 2.91
CA ARG A 129 -8.70 23.04 2.32
C ARG A 129 -9.51 22.67 1.08
N ASP A 130 -9.68 23.64 0.21
CA ASP A 130 -10.51 23.58 -1.00
C ASP A 130 -9.68 23.41 -2.29
N LYS A 131 -8.36 23.63 -2.22
CA LYS A 131 -7.48 23.62 -3.39
C LYS A 131 -6.70 22.32 -3.55
N THR A 132 -6.70 21.85 -4.79
CA THR A 132 -5.80 20.79 -5.25
C THR A 132 -4.59 21.43 -5.91
N VAL A 133 -3.41 21.11 -5.41
CA VAL A 133 -2.12 21.62 -5.91
C VAL A 133 -1.18 20.47 -6.23
N TYR A 134 -0.17 20.75 -7.05
CA TYR A 134 0.89 19.80 -7.34
C TYR A 134 1.99 19.91 -6.28
N VAL A 135 2.23 18.83 -5.56
CA VAL A 135 3.28 18.73 -4.54
C VAL A 135 4.12 17.50 -4.79
N ASN A 136 5.35 17.52 -4.26
CA ASN A 136 6.17 16.33 -4.29
C ASN A 136 5.63 15.30 -3.29
N HIS A 137 5.54 14.06 -3.74
CA HIS A 137 5.34 12.89 -2.90
C HIS A 137 6.62 12.06 -2.91
N TYR A 138 6.99 11.57 -1.73
CA TYR A 138 8.12 10.68 -1.54
C TYR A 138 7.60 9.28 -1.26
N TYR A 139 8.05 8.33 -2.04
CA TYR A 139 7.71 6.92 -1.96
C TYR A 139 8.90 6.17 -1.39
N PHE A 140 8.79 5.69 -0.16
CA PHE A 140 9.76 4.79 0.43
C PHE A 140 9.34 3.38 0.04
N TYR A 141 10.02 2.80 -0.96
CA TYR A 141 9.86 1.39 -1.31
C TYR A 141 10.76 0.57 -0.40
N ILE A 142 10.18 -0.44 0.22
CA ILE A 142 10.78 -1.18 1.33
C ILE A 142 10.63 -2.66 1.03
N ASP A 143 11.64 -3.45 1.41
CA ASP A 143 11.51 -4.91 1.52
C ASP A 143 11.50 -5.24 3.01
N ASP A 144 10.31 -5.41 3.56
CA ASP A 144 10.06 -5.64 4.98
C ASP A 144 10.25 -7.12 5.33
N GLU A 145 10.78 -7.41 6.52
CA GLU A 145 11.02 -8.79 6.96
C GLU A 145 9.73 -9.63 7.11
N ASP A 146 8.60 -9.00 7.42
CA ASP A 146 7.31 -9.67 7.70
C ASP A 146 6.36 -9.57 6.52
N PHE A 147 6.34 -8.42 5.84
CA PHE A 147 5.41 -8.13 4.75
C PHE A 147 6.04 -8.25 3.35
N GLY A 148 7.36 -8.40 3.27
CA GLY A 148 8.06 -8.33 2.00
C GLY A 148 7.93 -6.95 1.34
N PRO A 149 7.74 -6.87 0.02
CA PRO A 149 7.53 -5.62 -0.70
C PRO A 149 6.38 -4.76 -0.16
N ILE A 150 6.71 -3.59 0.39
CA ILE A 150 5.72 -2.56 0.77
C ILE A 150 6.15 -1.18 0.24
N PHE A 151 5.24 -0.21 0.24
CA PHE A 151 5.65 1.18 0.13
C PHE A 151 4.88 2.12 1.04
N LEU A 152 5.58 3.16 1.49
CA LEU A 152 5.02 4.33 2.17
C LEU A 152 5.14 5.55 1.26
N LYS A 153 4.02 6.11 0.85
CA LYS A 153 3.94 7.36 0.11
C LYS A 153 3.62 8.50 1.07
N VAL A 154 4.46 9.52 1.13
CA VAL A 154 4.26 10.69 2.01
C VAL A 154 4.13 11.95 1.18
N CYS A 155 3.08 12.73 1.43
CA CYS A 155 2.90 14.09 0.90
C CYS A 155 3.88 15.04 1.59
N SER A 156 4.69 15.76 0.81
CA SER A 156 5.69 16.68 1.36
C SER A 156 5.10 17.88 2.08
N TYR A 157 3.86 18.25 1.75
CA TYR A 157 3.21 19.45 2.26
C TYR A 157 2.00 19.12 3.14
N ALA A 158 1.62 20.08 3.99
CA ALA A 158 0.48 19.96 4.91
C ALA A 158 -0.82 19.57 4.18
N PRO A 159 -1.60 18.60 4.70
CA PRO A 159 -1.50 18.00 6.04
C PRO A 159 -0.58 16.77 6.15
N TRP A 160 0.40 16.60 5.25
CA TRP A 160 1.35 15.47 5.26
C TRP A 160 0.65 14.11 5.24
N SER A 161 -0.36 14.00 4.37
CA SER A 161 -1.06 12.74 4.14
C SER A 161 -0.10 11.64 3.70
N LEU A 162 -0.41 10.43 4.13
CA LEU A 162 0.39 9.25 3.89
C LEU A 162 -0.47 8.20 3.17
N LYS A 163 0.15 7.33 2.39
CA LYS A 163 -0.46 6.06 1.96
C LYS A 163 0.50 4.91 2.26
N LEU A 164 -0.03 3.85 2.84
CA LEU A 164 0.67 2.58 3.03
C LEU A 164 0.07 1.56 2.07
N CYS A 165 0.92 0.89 1.30
CA CYS A 165 0.55 -0.24 0.46
C CYS A 165 1.20 -1.51 1.01
N LEU A 166 0.36 -2.51 1.27
CA LEU A 166 0.76 -3.85 1.71
C LEU A 166 0.25 -4.90 0.72
N ASN A 167 0.91 -6.05 0.71
CA ASN A 167 0.45 -7.22 -0.02
C ASN A 167 0.32 -8.42 0.93
N GLY A 168 -0.87 -9.03 0.98
CA GLY A 168 -1.14 -10.12 1.92
C GLY A 168 -0.52 -11.45 1.48
N HIS A 169 -0.38 -11.70 0.17
CA HIS A 169 0.34 -12.87 -0.35
C HIS A 169 1.83 -12.80 0.00
N GLU A 170 2.48 -11.64 -0.18
CA GLU A 170 3.89 -11.46 0.17
C GLU A 170 4.12 -11.63 1.69
N TRP A 171 3.21 -11.11 2.51
CA TRP A 171 3.22 -11.39 3.94
C TRP A 171 3.11 -12.89 4.22
N ALA A 172 2.13 -13.59 3.63
CA ALA A 172 1.94 -15.02 3.84
C ALA A 172 3.18 -15.83 3.42
N LYS A 173 3.82 -15.48 2.29
CA LYS A 173 5.10 -16.08 1.85
C LYS A 173 6.18 -15.91 2.91
N ARG A 174 6.39 -14.69 3.44
CA ARG A 174 7.35 -14.44 4.53
C ARG A 174 7.05 -15.27 5.78
N GLN A 175 5.78 -15.41 6.15
CA GLN A 175 5.38 -16.19 7.31
C GLN A 175 5.62 -17.70 7.10
N LEU A 176 5.36 -18.23 5.90
CA LEU A 176 5.65 -19.62 5.55
C LEU A 176 7.16 -19.90 5.50
N GLU A 177 7.95 -18.98 4.94
CA GLU A 177 9.42 -19.04 4.96
C GLU A 177 9.94 -19.14 6.40
N LYS A 178 9.44 -18.29 7.31
CA LYS A 178 9.79 -18.30 8.75
C LYS A 178 9.40 -19.59 9.45
N GLN A 179 8.32 -20.25 9.01
CA GLN A 179 7.87 -21.54 9.53
C GLN A 179 8.59 -22.73 8.89
N GLY A 180 9.44 -22.51 7.89
CA GLY A 180 10.10 -23.58 7.14
C GLY A 180 9.14 -24.43 6.29
N LEU A 181 7.98 -23.88 5.91
CA LEU A 181 7.00 -24.56 5.08
C LEU A 181 7.32 -24.37 3.60
N ALA A 182 7.46 -25.48 2.88
CA ALA A 182 7.73 -25.46 1.44
C ALA A 182 6.47 -25.03 0.66
N PHE A 183 6.66 -24.08 -0.26
CA PHE A 183 5.64 -23.64 -1.21
C PHE A 183 6.32 -23.23 -2.53
N GLU A 184 5.54 -23.18 -3.59
CA GLU A 184 5.95 -22.63 -4.88
C GLU A 184 5.08 -21.43 -5.23
N THR A 185 5.69 -20.37 -5.76
CA THR A 185 4.97 -19.16 -6.18
C THR A 185 4.41 -19.31 -7.59
N LEU A 186 3.29 -18.62 -7.85
CA LEU A 186 2.76 -18.41 -9.20
C LEU A 186 2.34 -16.94 -9.32
N ASP A 187 3.11 -16.15 -10.06
CA ASP A 187 2.94 -14.69 -10.09
C ASP A 187 2.95 -14.10 -8.65
N ASN A 188 1.92 -13.35 -8.28
CA ASN A 188 1.74 -12.85 -6.93
C ASN A 188 1.22 -13.91 -5.94
N GLY A 189 0.63 -15.00 -6.43
CA GLY A 189 -0.03 -16.01 -5.59
C GLY A 189 0.80 -17.27 -5.35
N PHE A 190 0.10 -18.35 -5.00
CA PHE A 190 0.67 -19.66 -4.70
C PHE A 190 0.35 -20.67 -5.79
N ARG A 191 1.36 -21.43 -6.23
CA ARG A 191 1.20 -22.58 -7.12
C ARG A 191 0.89 -23.85 -6.35
N SER A 192 1.62 -24.08 -5.28
CA SER A 192 1.54 -25.27 -4.44
C SER A 192 2.05 -24.93 -3.04
N CYS A 193 1.59 -25.67 -2.05
CA CYS A 193 2.09 -25.61 -0.68
C CYS A 193 2.10 -27.03 -0.11
N ALA A 194 3.12 -27.37 0.66
CA ALA A 194 3.21 -28.68 1.32
C ALA A 194 2.09 -28.91 2.33
N ASP A 195 1.53 -27.83 2.90
CA ASP A 195 0.42 -27.86 3.85
C ASP A 195 -0.59 -26.74 3.52
N PRO A 196 -1.53 -26.98 2.59
CA PRO A 196 -2.53 -25.98 2.19
C PRO A 196 -3.38 -25.46 3.35
N LYS A 197 -3.63 -26.27 4.38
CA LYS A 197 -4.40 -25.84 5.56
C LYS A 197 -3.63 -24.80 6.36
N LYS A 198 -2.34 -25.02 6.61
CA LYS A 198 -1.50 -24.01 7.27
C LYS A 198 -1.29 -22.75 6.44
N LEU A 199 -1.25 -22.87 5.10
CA LEU A 199 -1.26 -21.69 4.24
C LEU A 199 -2.54 -20.87 4.46
N GLN A 200 -3.72 -21.50 4.45
CA GLN A 200 -4.98 -20.80 4.72
C GLN A 200 -5.00 -20.19 6.13
N GLU A 201 -4.64 -20.95 7.17
CA GLU A 201 -4.56 -20.46 8.55
C GLU A 201 -3.59 -19.26 8.68
N THR A 202 -2.50 -19.27 7.91
CA THR A 202 -1.57 -18.14 7.85
C THR A 202 -2.26 -16.93 7.24
N CYS A 203 -2.87 -17.06 6.05
CA CYS A 203 -3.61 -15.98 5.38
C CYS A 203 -4.71 -15.38 6.29
N ASP A 204 -5.48 -16.23 6.98
CA ASP A 204 -6.57 -15.82 7.88
C ASP A 204 -6.07 -15.04 9.11
N ARG A 205 -4.81 -15.23 9.50
CA ARG A 205 -4.21 -14.57 10.67
C ARG A 205 -3.85 -13.11 10.40
N LEU A 206 -3.67 -12.68 9.16
CA LEU A 206 -3.24 -11.31 8.85
C LEU A 206 -4.27 -10.30 9.39
N GLY A 207 -3.88 -9.57 10.44
CA GLY A 207 -4.80 -8.74 11.21
C GLY A 207 -4.36 -7.28 11.36
N PRO A 208 -5.21 -6.43 11.97
CA PRO A 208 -4.91 -5.03 12.22
C PRO A 208 -3.66 -4.83 13.09
N GLU A 209 -3.35 -5.73 14.01
CA GLU A 209 -2.15 -5.68 14.86
C GLU A 209 -0.87 -5.82 14.05
N ASP A 210 -0.87 -6.64 12.99
CA ASP A 210 0.28 -6.80 12.10
C ASP A 210 0.50 -5.56 11.25
N ILE A 211 -0.60 -5.02 10.70
CA ILE A 211 -0.60 -3.79 9.91
C ILE A 211 -0.09 -2.62 10.76
N GLU A 212 -0.59 -2.48 11.99
CA GLU A 212 -0.20 -1.43 12.90
C GLU A 212 1.28 -1.57 13.32
N ARG A 213 1.74 -2.80 13.57
CA ARG A 213 3.14 -3.10 13.91
C ARG A 213 4.09 -2.69 12.78
N VAL A 214 3.82 -3.09 11.53
CA VAL A 214 4.67 -2.72 10.39
C VAL A 214 4.62 -1.20 10.15
N PHE A 215 3.43 -0.60 10.25
CA PHE A 215 3.28 0.85 10.08
C PHE A 215 4.08 1.62 11.11
N ARG A 216 3.90 1.33 12.40
CA ARG A 216 4.61 2.00 13.50
C ARG A 216 6.12 1.72 13.46
N LYS A 217 6.56 0.53 13.02
CA LYS A 217 7.99 0.23 12.79
C LYS A 217 8.58 1.23 11.81
N TRP A 218 7.95 1.42 10.65
CA TRP A 218 8.47 2.32 9.62
C TRP A 218 8.28 3.80 9.94
N LEU A 219 7.23 4.19 10.68
CA LEU A 219 7.09 5.56 11.19
C LEU A 219 8.23 5.97 12.13
N ARG A 220 8.86 5.02 12.83
CA ARG A 220 10.02 5.27 13.70
C ARG A 220 11.35 5.29 12.93
N ARG A 221 11.46 4.51 11.85
CA ARG A 221 12.71 4.38 11.07
C ARG A 221 12.86 5.45 10.00
N LEU A 222 11.76 5.96 9.46
CA LEU A 222 11.80 7.01 8.45
C LEU A 222 11.86 8.40 9.09
N PRO A 223 12.56 9.37 8.47
CA PRO A 223 12.73 10.72 9.00
C PRO A 223 11.45 11.54 8.74
N LEU A 224 10.34 11.16 9.35
CA LEU A 224 9.05 11.81 9.18
C LEU A 224 8.99 13.14 9.96
N PRO A 225 8.17 14.12 9.51
CA PRO A 225 8.18 15.49 10.05
C PRO A 225 7.68 15.63 11.51
N TRP A 226 7.42 14.53 12.23
CA TRP A 226 6.92 14.53 13.61
C TRP A 226 7.90 13.86 14.55
N SER A 227 8.31 14.60 15.57
CA SER A 227 9.09 14.13 16.70
C SER A 227 8.25 13.29 17.66
N GLY A 228 8.91 12.64 18.64
CA GLY A 228 8.21 11.94 19.72
C GLY A 228 7.27 12.86 20.51
N LYS A 229 7.69 14.12 20.76
CA LYS A 229 6.88 15.12 21.47
C LYS A 229 5.62 15.50 20.70
N ASP A 230 5.70 15.59 19.37
CA ASP A 230 4.53 15.89 18.54
C ASP A 230 3.50 14.76 18.64
N ARG A 231 3.97 13.50 18.64
CA ARG A 231 3.09 12.32 18.76
C ARG A 231 2.44 12.24 20.13
N GLU A 232 3.19 12.51 21.20
CA GLU A 232 2.65 12.58 22.57
C GLU A 232 1.58 13.66 22.72
N ALA A 233 1.69 14.76 21.96
CA ALA A 233 0.68 15.82 21.89
C ALA A 233 -0.53 15.49 20.98
N GLY A 234 -0.60 14.28 20.43
CA GLY A 234 -1.71 13.84 19.58
C GLY A 234 -1.54 14.15 18.09
N TYR A 235 -0.36 14.58 17.64
CA TYR A 235 -0.01 14.68 16.22
C TYR A 235 0.64 13.37 15.75
N ASP A 236 -0.17 12.30 15.74
CA ASP A 236 0.25 11.00 15.23
C ASP A 236 -0.70 10.48 14.16
N TRP A 237 -0.15 9.72 13.20
CA TRP A 237 -0.94 9.19 12.10
C TRP A 237 -1.89 8.10 12.58
N GLN A 238 -3.10 8.15 12.03
CA GLN A 238 -4.07 7.08 12.07
C GLN A 238 -4.28 6.54 10.66
N LEU A 239 -4.64 5.25 10.58
CA LEU A 239 -4.91 4.56 9.33
C LEU A 239 -6.42 4.48 9.07
N SER A 240 -6.80 4.57 7.81
CA SER A 240 -8.11 4.16 7.32
C SER A 240 -7.97 3.34 6.04
N ILE A 241 -8.88 2.41 5.81
CA ILE A 241 -8.88 1.61 4.58
C ILE A 241 -9.26 2.53 3.41
N GLY A 242 -8.35 2.65 2.44
CA GLY A 242 -8.64 3.31 1.17
C GLY A 242 -9.17 2.33 0.14
N GLN A 243 -8.46 1.21 -0.03
CA GLN A 243 -8.84 0.13 -0.93
C GLN A 243 -8.32 -1.19 -0.36
N MET A 244 -9.12 -2.24 -0.47
CA MET A 244 -8.77 -3.60 -0.09
C MET A 244 -9.22 -4.53 -1.21
N GLU A 245 -8.28 -5.34 -1.69
CA GLU A 245 -8.52 -6.40 -2.66
C GLU A 245 -8.35 -7.73 -1.95
N VAL A 246 -9.30 -8.63 -2.17
CA VAL A 246 -9.29 -10.02 -1.67
C VAL A 246 -9.30 -10.96 -2.85
N SER A 247 -8.65 -12.10 -2.72
CA SER A 247 -8.50 -13.09 -3.79
C SER A 247 -8.81 -14.48 -3.30
N LEU A 248 -9.47 -15.26 -4.16
CA LEU A 248 -9.56 -16.72 -4.08
C LEU A 248 -8.64 -17.28 -5.17
N THR A 249 -7.54 -17.93 -4.76
CA THR A 249 -6.62 -18.61 -5.69
C THR A 249 -6.99 -20.08 -5.76
N GLN A 250 -7.32 -20.56 -6.96
CA GLN A 250 -7.60 -21.97 -7.24
C GLN A 250 -6.64 -22.47 -8.32
N ILE A 251 -5.89 -23.52 -7.99
CA ILE A 251 -4.99 -24.20 -8.93
C ILE A 251 -5.66 -25.48 -9.39
N PHE A 252 -5.73 -25.66 -10.71
CA PHE A 252 -6.35 -26.83 -11.32
C PHE A 252 -5.30 -27.88 -11.68
N ASP A 253 -5.64 -29.16 -11.56
CA ASP A 253 -4.83 -30.30 -11.98
C ASP A 253 -4.56 -30.31 -13.49
N ARG A 254 -5.48 -29.70 -14.27
CA ARG A 254 -5.46 -29.65 -15.73
C ARG A 254 -5.86 -28.26 -16.25
N PRO A 255 -5.12 -27.69 -17.22
CA PRO A 255 -5.45 -26.39 -17.81
C PRO A 255 -6.84 -26.32 -18.45
N GLN A 256 -7.36 -27.45 -18.96
CA GLN A 256 -8.70 -27.53 -19.58
C GLN A 256 -9.79 -27.20 -18.55
N LYS A 257 -9.66 -27.69 -17.32
CA LYS A 257 -10.65 -27.48 -16.26
C LYS A 257 -10.73 -26.04 -15.81
N GLY A 258 -9.57 -25.38 -15.67
CA GLY A 258 -9.53 -23.94 -15.41
C GLY A 258 -10.17 -23.10 -16.52
N ARG A 259 -10.03 -23.50 -17.80
CA ARG A 259 -10.72 -22.83 -18.92
C ARG A 259 -12.23 -23.04 -18.89
N GLU A 260 -12.68 -24.28 -18.68
CA GLU A 260 -14.10 -24.62 -18.55
C GLU A 260 -14.74 -23.81 -17.41
N PHE A 261 -14.09 -23.75 -16.24
CA PHE A 261 -14.52 -22.93 -15.11
C PHE A 261 -14.60 -21.44 -15.49
N PHE A 262 -13.56 -20.88 -16.09
CA PHE A 262 -13.53 -19.46 -16.47
C PHE A 262 -14.65 -19.11 -17.47
N GLU A 263 -14.86 -19.96 -18.48
CA GLU A 263 -15.94 -19.75 -19.46
C GLU A 263 -17.32 -19.78 -18.79
N GLU A 264 -17.53 -20.70 -17.84
CA GLU A 264 -18.82 -20.83 -17.14
C GLU A 264 -19.09 -19.64 -16.22
N VAL A 265 -18.08 -19.18 -15.45
CA VAL A 265 -18.19 -17.96 -14.64
C VAL A 265 -18.51 -16.74 -15.50
N MET A 266 -17.90 -16.62 -16.68
CA MET A 266 -18.18 -15.52 -17.61
C MET A 266 -19.60 -15.58 -18.19
N ARG A 267 -20.14 -16.78 -18.45
CA ARG A 267 -21.54 -16.97 -18.87
C ARG A 267 -22.50 -16.57 -17.76
N ASP A 268 -22.28 -17.07 -16.54
CA ASP A 268 -23.12 -16.78 -15.38
C ASP A 268 -23.16 -15.28 -15.06
N ASN A 269 -22.01 -14.60 -15.11
CA ASN A 269 -21.93 -13.16 -14.90
C ASN A 269 -22.71 -12.36 -15.97
N ARG A 270 -22.67 -12.82 -17.23
CA ARG A 270 -23.43 -12.19 -18.33
C ARG A 270 -24.92 -12.42 -18.16
N SER A 271 -25.33 -13.64 -17.83
CA SER A 271 -26.74 -13.99 -17.60
C SER A 271 -27.35 -13.33 -16.37
N ALA A 272 -26.54 -12.97 -15.37
CA ALA A 272 -26.98 -12.17 -14.22
C ALA A 272 -27.25 -10.71 -14.60
N ALA A 273 -26.39 -10.12 -15.45
CA ALA A 273 -26.56 -8.75 -15.96
C ALA A 273 -27.82 -8.58 -16.84
N ASP A 274 -28.20 -9.62 -17.58
CA ASP A 274 -29.39 -9.61 -18.45
C ASP A 274 -30.73 -9.82 -17.69
N ASN A 275 -30.69 -10.28 -16.43
CA ASN A 275 -31.90 -10.71 -15.68
C ASN A 275 -32.19 -9.92 -14.40
N ASP A 276 -31.54 -8.77 -14.17
CA ASP A 276 -31.72 -7.94 -12.96
C ASP A 276 -31.56 -8.75 -11.64
N ARG A 277 -30.83 -9.88 -11.71
CA ARG A 277 -30.46 -10.69 -10.55
C ARG A 277 -29.28 -10.02 -9.85
N PRO A 278 -29.15 -10.14 -8.52
CA PRO A 278 -27.99 -9.62 -7.83
C PRO A 278 -26.74 -10.19 -8.50
N ALA A 279 -25.88 -9.30 -9.01
CA ALA A 279 -24.65 -9.70 -9.65
C ALA A 279 -23.87 -10.59 -8.66
N PRO A 280 -23.38 -11.77 -9.07
CA PRO A 280 -22.40 -12.49 -8.27
C PRO A 280 -21.21 -11.56 -7.97
N ARG A 281 -20.50 -11.83 -6.86
CA ARG A 281 -19.42 -10.97 -6.34
C ARG A 281 -18.52 -10.51 -7.50
N PRO A 282 -18.12 -9.23 -7.59
CA PRO A 282 -17.26 -8.76 -8.66
C PRO A 282 -15.98 -9.61 -8.70
N PHE A 283 -15.84 -10.41 -9.75
CA PHE A 283 -14.78 -11.40 -9.91
C PHE A 283 -13.87 -10.94 -11.05
N ALA A 284 -12.64 -10.55 -10.72
CA ALA A 284 -11.57 -10.34 -11.68
C ALA A 284 -10.72 -11.61 -11.74
N ALA A 285 -10.95 -12.43 -12.76
CA ALA A 285 -10.21 -13.68 -12.95
C ALA A 285 -8.93 -13.44 -13.75
N ARG A 286 -7.78 -13.80 -13.19
CA ARG A 286 -6.50 -13.84 -13.91
C ARG A 286 -6.13 -15.30 -14.19
N ALA A 287 -6.25 -15.73 -15.44
CA ALA A 287 -5.74 -17.03 -15.85
C ALA A 287 -4.25 -16.91 -16.20
N CYS A 288 -3.38 -17.60 -15.46
CA CYS A 288 -1.96 -17.71 -15.78
C CYS A 288 -1.74 -19.01 -16.59
N PRO A 289 -1.66 -18.95 -17.94
CA PRO A 289 -1.19 -20.10 -18.70
C PRO A 289 0.28 -20.38 -18.35
N HIS A 290 0.67 -21.65 -18.30
CA HIS A 290 2.04 -22.05 -17.96
C HIS A 290 3.10 -21.29 -18.76
N GLY A 291 4.13 -20.82 -18.06
CA GLY A 291 5.42 -20.50 -18.66
C GLY A 291 5.48 -19.17 -19.42
N ASN A 292 5.46 -18.07 -18.67
CA ASN A 292 6.40 -16.96 -18.86
C ASN A 292 6.33 -16.12 -17.59
N GLY A 293 7.43 -16.07 -16.83
CA GLY A 293 7.58 -15.29 -15.61
C GLY A 293 7.60 -13.80 -15.89
N ASN A 294 6.49 -13.25 -16.38
CA ASN A 294 6.33 -11.84 -16.64
C ASN A 294 4.87 -11.41 -16.41
N SER A 295 4.59 -11.12 -15.15
CA SER A 295 3.43 -10.38 -14.70
C SER A 295 4.00 -9.46 -13.61
N ALA A 296 4.20 -8.18 -13.87
CA ALA A 296 3.18 -7.14 -13.94
C ALA A 296 2.24 -7.23 -12.73
N ALA A 297 2.74 -6.69 -11.63
CA ALA A 297 2.05 -6.41 -10.39
C ALA A 297 2.62 -5.15 -9.76
#